data_AF-A0A1W9GKS3-F1
#
_entry.id   AF-A0A1W9GKS3-F1
#
_cell.length_a   1.000
_cell.length_b   1.000
_cell.length_c   1.000
_cell.angle_alpha   90.00
_cell.angle_beta   90.00
_cell.angle_gamma   90.00
#
_symmetry.space_group_name_H-M   'P 1'
#
loop_
_entity.id
_entity.type
_entity.pdbx_description
1 polymer ?
#
loop_
_entity_poly.entity_id
_entity_poly.type
_entity_poly.pdbx_seq_one_letter_code
_entity_poly.pdbx_strand_id
1 'polypeptide(L)' 'MTAQDDPVMALRIQLHELPCPACGGHELVPMLQCDYYPDGCLWMVRCHACRTQYHLDHRSVSASG' A
#
# COMPACT_ATOMS: atom_id res chain seq x y z
N MET A 1 10.35 -20.61 1.72
CA MET A 1 10.11 -19.24 2.22
C MET A 1 8.97 -18.69 1.38
N THR A 2 7.77 -18.86 1.88
CA THR A 2 6.53 -18.41 1.23
C THR A 2 6.48 -16.89 1.33
N ALA A 3 5.95 -16.21 0.32
CA ALA A 3 5.82 -14.75 0.26
C ALA A 3 4.86 -14.15 1.33
N GLN A 4 4.56 -14.90 2.38
CA GLN A 4 3.69 -14.54 3.50
C GLN A 4 4.44 -13.81 4.63
N ASP A 5 5.77 -13.82 4.65
CA ASP A 5 6.56 -13.23 5.76
C ASP A 5 7.02 -11.77 5.51
N ASP A 6 6.80 -11.21 4.32
CA ASP A 6 7.16 -9.82 4.02
C ASP A 6 5.92 -8.96 3.73
N PRO A 7 5.44 -8.16 4.70
CA PRO A 7 4.27 -7.31 4.53
C PRO A 7 4.45 -6.24 3.45
N VAL A 8 5.70 -5.85 3.13
CA VAL A 8 6.00 -4.92 2.03
C VAL A 8 5.71 -5.60 0.68
N MET A 9 6.13 -6.85 0.52
CA MET A 9 5.89 -7.61 -0.71
C MET A 9 4.40 -7.88 -0.92
N ALA A 10 3.67 -8.28 0.13
CA ALA A 10 2.24 -8.49 0.07
C ALA A 10 1.49 -7.20 -0.35
N LEU A 11 1.83 -6.07 0.27
CA LEU A 11 1.25 -4.78 -0.08
C LEU A 11 1.60 -4.36 -1.52
N ARG A 12 2.82 -4.61 -1.96
CA ARG A 12 3.25 -4.26 -3.32
C ARG A 12 2.47 -5.03 -4.39
N ILE A 13 2.14 -6.29 -4.13
CA ILE A 13 1.30 -7.10 -5.03
C ILE A 13 -0.11 -6.48 -5.11
N GLN A 14 -0.72 -6.17 -3.97
CA GLN A 14 -2.06 -5.56 -3.90
C GLN A 14 -2.11 -4.18 -4.57
N LEU A 15 -1.08 -3.35 -4.38
CA LEU A 15 -0.99 -2.03 -4.99
C LEU A 15 -0.87 -2.08 -6.51
N HIS A 16 -0.34 -3.16 -7.08
CA HIS A 16 -0.26 -3.33 -8.53
C HIS A 16 -1.65 -3.55 -9.16
N GLU A 17 -2.60 -4.08 -8.40
CA GLU A 17 -3.98 -4.31 -8.83
C GLU A 17 -4.86 -3.06 -8.68
N LEU A 18 -4.41 -2.07 -7.90
CA LEU A 18 -5.17 -0.87 -7.61
C LEU A 18 -4.76 0.30 -8.53
N PRO A 19 -5.72 0.94 -9.22
CA PRO A 19 -5.43 2.16 -9.97
C PRO A 19 -5.19 3.32 -9.00
N CYS A 20 -4.28 4.22 -9.36
CA CYS A 20 -4.06 5.46 -8.64
C CYS A 20 -5.33 6.32 -8.66
N PRO A 21 -5.87 6.74 -7.50
CA PRO A 21 -7.09 7.54 -7.44
C PRO A 21 -7.02 8.89 -8.17
N ALA A 22 -5.82 9.46 -8.34
CA ALA A 22 -5.65 10.76 -8.98
C ALA A 22 -5.48 10.70 -10.50
N CYS A 23 -4.82 9.66 -11.03
CA CYS A 23 -4.48 9.58 -12.45
C CYS A 23 -4.89 8.27 -13.15
N GLY A 24 -5.43 7.30 -12.41
CA GLY A 24 -5.80 5.98 -12.94
C GLY A 24 -4.64 5.04 -13.29
N GLY A 25 -3.38 5.46 -13.09
CA GLY A 25 -2.21 4.62 -13.37
C GLY A 25 -1.95 3.57 -12.29
N HIS A 26 -1.37 2.42 -12.64
CA HIS A 26 -1.13 1.29 -11.73
C HIS A 26 0.27 1.29 -11.10
N GLU A 27 0.97 2.43 -11.18
CA GLU A 27 2.34 2.56 -10.66
C GLU A 27 2.36 2.99 -9.18
N LEU A 28 1.52 2.35 -8.36
CA LEU A 28 1.50 2.60 -6.91
C LEU A 28 2.62 1.81 -6.24
N VAL A 29 3.45 2.49 -5.44
CA VAL A 29 4.56 1.90 -4.70
C VAL A 29 4.48 2.24 -3.22
N PRO A 30 4.71 1.27 -2.32
CA PRO A 30 4.84 1.56 -0.90
C PRO A 30 6.19 2.22 -0.63
N MET A 31 6.19 3.29 0.18
CA MET A 31 7.37 4.10 0.49
C MET A 31 7.86 3.90 1.92
N LEU A 32 6.96 3.77 2.89
CA LEU A 32 7.32 3.64 4.30
C LEU A 32 6.22 2.94 5.10
N GLN A 33 6.63 2.08 6.04
CA GLN A 33 5.78 1.59 7.11
C GLN A 33 5.91 2.55 8.30
N CYS A 34 4.82 3.20 8.67
CA CYS A 34 4.74 4.02 9.87
C CYS A 34 4.23 3.15 11.02
N ASP A 35 5.14 2.79 11.93
CA ASP A 35 4.82 2.07 13.18
C ASP A 35 4.28 2.99 14.29
N TYR A 36 4.01 4.26 13.96
CA TYR A 36 3.69 5.31 14.93
C TYR A 36 2.23 5.29 15.41
N TYR A 37 1.39 4.38 14.93
CA TYR A 37 -0.01 4.30 15.35
C TYR A 37 -0.23 3.14 16.33
N PRO A 38 -0.78 3.42 17.53
CA PRO A 38 -1.02 2.39 18.55
C PRO A 38 -2.01 1.31 18.10
N ASP A 39 -2.82 1.59 17.07
CA ASP A 39 -3.90 0.73 16.59
C ASP A 39 -3.61 0.01 15.26
N GLY A 40 -2.48 0.29 14.59
CA GLY A 40 -2.17 -0.36 13.31
C GLY A 40 -0.96 0.19 12.56
N CYS A 41 -0.53 -0.56 11.54
CA CYS A 41 0.53 -0.14 10.61
C CYS A 41 -0.06 0.74 9.51
N LEU A 42 0.44 1.97 9.38
CA LEU A 42 0.09 2.88 8.29
C LEU A 42 1.15 2.81 7.21
N TRP A 43 0.73 2.56 5.98
CA TRP A 43 1.60 2.58 4.81
C TRP A 43 1.46 3.88 4.06
N MET A 44 2.58 4.52 3.80
CA MET A 44 2.62 5.62 2.84
C MET A 44 2.82 5.03 1.44
N VAL A 45 1.89 5.31 0.54
CA VAL A 45 1.91 4.86 -0.85
C VAL A 45 2.04 6.05 -1.77
N ARG A 46 2.85 5.92 -2.82
CA ARG A 46 3.04 6.96 -3.81
C ARG A 46 2.79 6.42 -5.21
N CYS A 47 2.09 7.19 -6.03
CA CYS A 47 2.02 6.91 -7.46
C CYS A 47 3.28 7.45 -8.15
N HIS A 48 3.98 6.62 -8.92
CA HIS A 48 5.15 7.07 -9.67
C HIS A 48 4.78 8.01 -10.82
N ALA A 49 3.66 7.73 -11.53
CA ALA A 49 3.17 8.54 -12.65
C ALA A 49 2.79 9.98 -12.26
N CYS A 50 1.94 10.17 -11.24
CA CYS A 50 1.45 11.50 -10.86
C CYS A 50 2.08 12.07 -9.59
N ARG A 51 2.95 11.31 -8.91
CA ARG A 51 3.62 11.67 -7.65
C ARG A 51 2.70 11.89 -6.46
N THR A 52 1.39 11.71 -6.60
CA THR A 52 0.42 11.80 -5.49
C THR A 52 0.72 10.74 -4.44
N GLN A 53 0.54 11.12 -3.17
CA GLN A 53 0.81 10.29 -2.00
C GLN A 53 -0.50 10.01 -1.25
N TYR A 54 -0.60 8.81 -0.70
CA TYR A 54 -1.76 8.29 0.01
C TYR A 54 -1.31 7.57 1.27
N HIS A 55 -2.17 7.59 2.28
CA HIS A 55 -1.99 6.77 3.48
C HIS A 55 -2.98 5.61 3.39
N LEU A 56 -2.48 4.38 3.54
CA LEU A 56 -3.27 3.17 3.60
C LEU A 56 -3.12 2.54 4.97
N ASP A 57 -4.23 2.23 5.62
CA ASP A 57 -4.23 1.37 6.80
C ASP A 57 -4.20 -0.08 6.32
N HIS A 58 -3.29 -0.88 6.86
CA HIS A 58 -3.19 -2.31 6.58
C HIS A 58 -4.52 -3.05 6.82
N ARG A 59 -5.35 -2.61 7.78
CA ARG A 59 -6.67 -3.22 8.05
C ARG A 59 -7.68 -3.04 6.93
N SER A 60 -7.64 -1.90 6.23
CA SER A 60 -8.51 -1.64 5.09
C SER A 60 -8.20 -2.50 3.87
N VAL A 61 -6.97 -3.03 3.77
CA VAL A 61 -6.57 -3.89 2.66
C VAL A 61 -7.00 -5.36 2.87
N SER A 62 -7.33 -5.74 4.11
CA SER A 62 -7.86 -7.08 4.44
C SER A 62 -9.39 -7.19 4.45
N ALA A 63 -10.13 -6.15 4.04
CA ALA A 63 -11.58 -6.07 4.22
C ALA A 63 -12.43 -6.50 3.01
N SER A 64 -11.86 -7.19 2.02
CA SER A 64 -12.62 -7.90 0.99
C SER A 64 -12.54 -9.40 1.23
N GLY A 65 -13.32 -9.85 2.23
CA GLY A 65 -13.78 -11.23 2.37
C GLY A 65 -15.17 -11.39 1.78
#